data_AF-A0A3L6TT17-F1
#
_entry.id   AF-A0A3L6TT17-F1
#
_cell.length_a   1.000
_cell.length_b   1.000
_cell.length_c   1.000
_cell.angle_alpha   90.00
_cell.angle_beta   90.00
_cell.angle_gamma   90.00
#
_symmetry.space_group_name_H-M   'P 1'
#
loop_
_entity.id
_entity.type
_entity.pdbx_description
1 polymer ?
#
loop_
_entity_poly.entity_id
_entity_poly.type
_entity_poly.pdbx_seq_one_letter_code
_entity_poly.pdbx_strand_id
1 'polypeptide(L)'
;MALLPEDVLARLAPRALAVSRAVCREWRAVADARCRLRADLLPVSLGGIFVRTNEAETPAFFVQPSMAHRIAGDLDYYLETDPCQRYCYTPDIVDCCNGLLLLEDHVINPATRQWVRLPPYPALPEQKGTQGSRGHYYRFLAFDPTSSPHYEVLAMEGPPYCKDKLPEGLAWPPSVSMLLIYSSSTGRWEERPFVRKGPAITITNNLWPASDLGDTDAVYWHGALYVYWNEFSMR
;
A
#
# COMPACT_ATOMS: atom_id res chain seq x y z
N MET A 1 -34.94 -26.83 -6.15
CA MET A 1 -34.79 -25.39 -5.86
C MET A 1 -33.63 -24.88 -6.69
N ALA A 2 -33.88 -24.19 -7.81
CA ALA A 2 -32.82 -23.72 -8.69
C ALA A 2 -32.17 -22.48 -8.06
N LEU A 3 -30.85 -22.50 -7.84
CA LEU A 3 -30.10 -21.32 -7.40
C LEU A 3 -30.07 -20.31 -8.55
N LEU A 4 -30.43 -19.05 -8.27
CA LEU A 4 -30.35 -18.00 -9.27
C LEU A 4 -28.87 -17.74 -9.61
N PRO A 5 -28.51 -17.35 -10.85
CA PRO A 5 -27.14 -17.05 -11.24
C PRO A 5 -26.46 -16.04 -10.31
N GLU A 6 -27.26 -15.14 -9.74
CA GLU A 6 -26.86 -14.18 -8.72
C GLU A 6 -26.27 -14.86 -7.48
N ASP A 7 -26.87 -15.93 -6.96
CA ASP A 7 -26.40 -16.62 -5.74
C ASP A 7 -25.07 -17.34 -5.94
N VAL A 8 -24.81 -17.81 -7.16
CA VAL A 8 -23.56 -18.51 -7.52
C VAL A 8 -22.42 -17.51 -7.68
N LEU A 9 -22.65 -16.40 -8.39
CA LEU A 9 -21.67 -15.34 -8.57
C LEU A 9 -21.30 -14.66 -7.24
N ALA A 10 -22.16 -14.75 -6.21
CA ALA A 10 -21.95 -14.17 -4.88
C ALA A 10 -20.77 -14.78 -4.13
N ARG A 11 -20.46 -16.03 -4.48
CA ARG A 11 -19.52 -16.88 -3.75
C ARG A 11 -18.18 -17.00 -4.46
N LEU A 12 -18.02 -16.30 -5.58
CA LEU A 12 -16.79 -16.34 -6.37
C LEU A 12 -15.73 -15.43 -5.76
N ALA A 13 -14.50 -15.92 -5.75
CA ALA A 13 -13.33 -15.12 -5.42
C ALA A 13 -13.16 -13.96 -6.44
N PRO A 14 -12.51 -12.84 -6.07
CA PRO A 14 -12.40 -11.64 -6.91
C PRO A 14 -11.90 -11.90 -8.35
N ARG A 15 -10.92 -12.80 -8.52
CA ARG A 15 -10.41 -13.20 -9.84
C ARG A 15 -11.47 -13.87 -10.71
N ALA A 16 -12.27 -14.77 -10.14
CA ALA A 16 -13.36 -15.43 -10.86
C ALA A 16 -14.53 -14.49 -11.15
N LEU A 17 -14.76 -13.49 -10.28
CA LEU A 17 -15.73 -12.42 -10.53
C LEU A 17 -15.30 -11.53 -11.71
N ALA A 18 -14.02 -11.16 -11.79
CA ALA A 18 -13.48 -10.39 -12.91
C ALA A 18 -13.59 -11.13 -14.25
N VAL A 19 -13.30 -12.44 -14.27
CA VAL A 19 -13.50 -13.29 -15.46
C VAL A 19 -14.98 -13.37 -15.83
N SER A 20 -15.87 -13.51 -14.84
CA SER A 20 -17.32 -13.54 -15.04
C SER A 20 -17.87 -12.27 -15.69
N ARG A 21 -17.27 -11.10 -15.41
CA ARG A 21 -17.60 -9.81 -16.06
C ARG A 21 -17.31 -9.77 -17.56
N ALA A 22 -16.42 -10.64 -18.05
CA ALA A 22 -16.05 -10.70 -19.46
C ALA A 22 -16.95 -11.64 -20.29
N VAL A 23 -17.80 -12.45 -19.65
CA VAL A 23 -18.58 -13.52 -20.32
C VAL A 23 -19.74 -12.96 -21.15
N CYS A 24 -20.67 -12.23 -20.53
CA CYS A 24 -21.79 -11.60 -21.24
C CYS A 24 -22.33 -10.37 -20.47
N ARG A 25 -23.27 -9.63 -21.08
CA ARG A 25 -23.80 -8.38 -20.51
C ARG A 25 -24.56 -8.62 -19.20
N GLU A 26 -25.28 -9.73 -19.11
CA GLU A 26 -26.09 -10.11 -17.96
C GLU A 26 -25.21 -10.48 -16.77
N TRP A 27 -24.14 -11.25 -17.01
CA TRP A 27 -23.16 -11.62 -15.98
C TRP A 27 -22.36 -10.41 -15.49
N ARG A 28 -22.01 -9.50 -16.41
CA ARG A 28 -21.42 -8.22 -16.07
C ARG A 28 -22.37 -7.38 -15.20
N ALA A 29 -23.65 -7.28 -15.56
CA ALA A 29 -24.64 -6.53 -14.79
C ALA A 29 -24.81 -7.10 -13.37
N VAL A 30 -24.82 -8.42 -13.20
CA VAL A 30 -24.91 -9.05 -11.87
C VAL A 30 -23.64 -8.80 -11.04
N ALA A 31 -22.46 -8.90 -11.65
CA ALA A 31 -21.20 -8.61 -10.97
C ALA A 31 -21.06 -7.12 -10.62
N ASP A 32 -21.49 -6.22 -11.52
CA ASP A 32 -21.51 -4.77 -11.33
C ASP A 32 -22.60 -4.32 -10.34
N ALA A 33 -23.72 -5.03 -10.21
CA ALA A 33 -24.72 -4.75 -9.18
C ALA A 33 -24.23 -5.11 -7.77
N ARG A 34 -23.34 -6.11 -7.68
CA ARG A 34 -22.69 -6.57 -6.46
C ARG A 34 -21.53 -5.68 -6.04
N CYS A 35 -20.65 -5.36 -6.99
CA CYS A 35 -19.69 -4.29 -6.80
C CYS A 35 -20.49 -2.99 -6.91
N ARG A 36 -21.13 -2.53 -5.82
CA ARG A 36 -21.69 -1.17 -5.70
C ARG A 36 -20.56 -0.15 -5.79
N LEU A 37 -19.89 -0.15 -6.94
CA LEU A 37 -18.89 0.77 -7.35
C LEU A 37 -19.63 2.08 -7.42
N ARG A 38 -19.37 2.93 -6.42
CA ARG A 38 -19.69 4.34 -6.46
C ARG A 38 -19.09 4.89 -7.75
N ALA A 39 -19.86 4.92 -8.83
CA ALA A 39 -19.38 5.36 -10.13
C ALA A 39 -18.92 6.83 -10.09
N ASP A 40 -19.41 7.57 -9.10
CA ASP A 40 -18.98 8.90 -8.68
C ASP A 40 -17.56 8.95 -8.07
N LEU A 41 -17.04 7.81 -7.58
CA LEU A 41 -15.77 7.72 -6.87
C LEU A 41 -14.75 6.79 -7.52
N LEU A 42 -15.15 6.05 -8.56
CA LEU A 42 -14.21 5.28 -9.36
C LEU A 42 -13.45 6.18 -10.34
N PRO A 43 -12.14 5.94 -10.55
CA PRO A 43 -11.45 6.53 -11.67
C PRO A 43 -12.00 5.95 -12.99
N VAL A 44 -13.00 6.62 -13.56
CA VAL A 44 -13.64 6.24 -14.84
C VAL A 44 -12.71 6.50 -16.02
N SER A 45 -11.65 7.29 -15.81
CA SER A 45 -10.61 7.60 -16.80
C SER A 45 -9.22 7.53 -16.17
N LEU A 46 -8.26 6.94 -16.89
CA LEU A 46 -6.84 6.98 -16.52
C LEU A 46 -6.27 8.36 -16.85
N GLY A 47 -5.90 9.13 -15.83
CA GLY A 47 -5.33 10.47 -16.00
C GLY A 47 -3.84 10.46 -16.36
N GLY A 48 -3.08 9.48 -15.87
CA GLY A 48 -1.64 9.34 -16.09
C GLY A 48 -1.08 8.18 -15.28
N ILE A 49 0.21 7.90 -15.45
CA ILE A 49 0.93 6.81 -14.80
C ILE A 49 2.22 7.37 -14.21
N PHE A 50 2.46 7.09 -12.93
CA PHE A 50 3.77 7.30 -12.31
C PHE A 50 4.58 6.02 -12.42
N VAL A 51 5.84 6.13 -12.79
CA VAL A 51 6.77 5.01 -12.95
C VAL A 51 7.95 5.23 -12.00
N ARG A 52 8.06 4.36 -11.02
CA ARG A 52 9.23 4.24 -10.14
C ARG A 52 10.28 3.40 -10.87
N THR A 53 11.52 3.87 -10.90
CA THR A 53 12.68 3.11 -11.41
C THR A 53 13.60 2.76 -10.23
N ASN A 54 14.50 1.80 -10.43
CA ASN A 54 15.51 1.46 -9.41
C ASN A 54 16.66 2.49 -9.36
N GLU A 55 16.56 3.58 -10.11
CA GLU A 55 17.54 4.64 -10.15
C GLU A 55 17.15 5.72 -9.14
N ALA A 56 18.13 6.45 -8.60
CA ALA A 56 17.91 7.54 -7.64
C ALA A 56 17.39 8.82 -8.35
N GLU A 57 16.36 8.67 -9.17
CA GLU A 57 15.73 9.73 -9.95
C GLU A 57 14.29 9.95 -9.49
N THR A 58 13.73 11.11 -9.82
CA THR A 58 12.33 11.40 -9.53
C THR A 58 11.43 10.48 -10.35
N PRO A 59 10.37 9.90 -9.75
CA PRO A 59 9.44 9.05 -10.46
C PRO A 59 8.87 9.72 -11.71
N ALA A 60 9.03 9.07 -12.86
CA ALA A 60 8.59 9.61 -14.13
C ALA A 60 7.06 9.64 -14.22
N PHE A 61 6.48 10.78 -14.60
CA PHE A 61 5.04 10.93 -14.79
C PHE A 61 4.67 10.97 -16.27
N PHE A 62 3.98 9.94 -16.74
CA PHE A 62 3.44 9.84 -18.09
C PHE A 62 1.98 10.25 -18.10
N VAL A 63 1.66 11.30 -18.86
CA VAL A 63 0.32 11.87 -18.93
C VAL A 63 -0.06 12.16 -20.36
N GLN A 64 -1.32 11.90 -20.71
CA GLN A 64 -1.84 12.35 -22.00
C GLN A 64 -1.80 13.89 -22.03
N PRO A 65 -1.33 14.54 -23.11
CA PRO A 65 -1.23 16.01 -23.16
C PRO A 65 -2.55 16.74 -22.83
N SER A 66 -3.68 16.16 -23.20
CA SER A 66 -5.02 16.67 -22.86
C SER A 66 -5.35 16.65 -21.36
N MET A 67 -4.65 15.83 -20.57
CA MET A 67 -4.84 15.64 -19.13
C MET A 67 -3.73 16.30 -18.29
N ALA A 68 -2.65 16.78 -18.92
CA ALA A 68 -1.48 17.32 -18.23
C ALA A 68 -1.80 18.49 -17.29
N HIS A 69 -2.78 19.32 -17.63
CA HIS A 69 -3.22 20.43 -16.78
C HIS A 69 -4.09 19.99 -15.60
N ARG A 70 -4.60 18.76 -15.59
CA ARG A 70 -5.54 18.26 -14.56
C ARG A 70 -4.83 17.56 -13.41
N ILE A 71 -3.71 16.90 -13.69
CA ILE A 71 -2.95 16.13 -12.71
C ILE A 71 -1.66 16.86 -12.37
N ALA A 72 -1.43 17.12 -11.09
CA ALA A 72 -0.14 17.66 -10.63
C ALA A 72 0.86 16.51 -10.49
N GLY A 73 1.61 16.28 -11.57
CA GLY A 73 2.59 15.20 -11.68
C GLY A 73 3.99 15.52 -11.15
N ASP A 74 4.28 16.78 -10.85
CA ASP A 74 5.53 17.18 -10.22
C ASP A 74 5.47 16.85 -8.72
N LEU A 75 6.22 15.83 -8.30
CA LEU A 75 6.21 15.36 -6.92
C LEU A 75 6.95 16.31 -5.98
N ASP A 76 7.92 17.10 -6.48
CA ASP A 76 8.65 18.07 -5.68
C ASP A 76 7.71 19.13 -5.08
N TYR A 77 6.61 19.44 -5.77
CA TYR A 77 5.59 20.38 -5.32
C TYR A 77 5.02 20.02 -3.94
N TYR A 78 4.98 18.73 -3.60
CA TYR A 78 4.39 18.23 -2.36
C TYR A 78 5.38 18.13 -1.20
N LEU A 79 6.68 18.29 -1.48
CA LEU A 79 7.70 18.25 -0.46
C LEU A 79 7.91 19.66 0.10
N GLU A 80 7.60 19.87 1.38
CA GLU A 80 7.97 21.08 2.13
C GLU A 80 9.49 21.13 2.39
N THR A 81 10.31 20.99 1.36
CA THR A 81 11.77 21.01 1.52
C THR A 81 12.29 22.45 1.53
N ASP A 82 13.19 22.73 2.46
CA ASP A 82 14.04 23.92 2.41
C ASP A 82 14.72 23.97 1.04
N PRO A 83 14.73 25.12 0.33
CA PRO A 83 15.42 25.27 -0.96
C PRO A 83 16.87 24.75 -0.94
N CYS A 84 17.54 24.75 0.20
CA CYS A 84 18.90 24.23 0.37
C CYS A 84 19.00 22.70 0.43
N GLN A 85 17.91 21.99 0.76
CA GLN A 85 17.86 20.53 0.89
C GLN A 85 17.29 19.82 -0.35
N ARG A 86 16.77 20.59 -1.33
CA ARG A 86 16.14 20.07 -2.55
C ARG A 86 17.07 19.19 -3.41
N TYR A 87 18.39 19.32 -3.27
CA TYR A 87 19.38 18.51 -3.99
C TYR A 87 19.76 17.20 -3.28
N CYS A 88 19.28 16.98 -2.05
CA CYS A 88 19.65 15.82 -1.23
C CYS A 88 18.52 14.81 -1.07
N TYR A 89 17.31 15.12 -1.53
CA TYR A 89 16.12 14.31 -1.29
C TYR A 89 15.24 14.26 -2.54
N THR A 90 15.26 13.13 -3.24
CA THR A 90 14.34 12.87 -4.36
C THR A 90 13.05 12.28 -3.81
N PRO A 91 11.85 12.79 -4.18
CA PRO A 91 10.59 12.18 -3.80
C PRO A 91 10.54 10.73 -4.26
N ASP A 92 10.35 9.81 -3.32
CA ASP A 92 10.13 8.40 -3.61
C ASP A 92 8.68 8.02 -3.33
N ILE A 93 8.05 7.32 -4.29
CA ILE A 93 6.72 6.76 -4.10
C ILE A 93 6.91 5.46 -3.37
N VAL A 94 6.30 5.32 -2.20
CA VAL A 94 6.42 4.13 -1.35
C VAL A 94 5.35 3.12 -1.73
N ASP A 95 4.11 3.60 -1.88
CA ASP A 95 2.98 2.78 -2.27
C ASP A 95 1.92 3.64 -2.98
N CYS A 96 1.00 3.01 -3.68
CA CYS A 96 -0.13 3.68 -4.32
C CYS A 96 -1.42 2.85 -4.20
N CYS A 97 -2.54 3.52 -3.99
CA CYS A 97 -3.83 2.84 -3.88
C CYS A 97 -4.96 3.75 -4.38
N ASN A 98 -5.73 3.27 -5.36
CA ASN A 98 -6.90 3.96 -5.93
C ASN A 98 -6.69 5.47 -6.24
N GLY A 99 -5.52 5.81 -6.77
CA GLY A 99 -5.15 7.17 -7.20
C GLY A 99 -4.50 8.05 -6.13
N LEU A 100 -4.39 7.56 -4.89
CA LEU A 100 -3.54 8.17 -3.87
C LEU A 100 -2.13 7.60 -3.95
N LEU A 101 -1.13 8.45 -3.67
CA LEU A 101 0.27 8.05 -3.56
C LEU A 101 0.75 8.29 -2.14
N LEU A 102 1.50 7.35 -1.60
CA LEU A 102 2.23 7.46 -0.34
C LEU A 102 3.68 7.79 -0.65
N LEU A 103 4.17 8.92 -0.16
CA LEU A 103 5.58 9.29 -0.13
C LEU A 103 6.17 8.96 1.26
N GLU A 104 7.36 9.43 1.62
CA GLU A 104 7.97 9.09 2.93
C GLU A 104 7.10 9.47 4.13
N ASP A 105 6.62 10.71 4.18
CA ASP A 105 5.78 11.20 5.27
C ASP A 105 4.51 11.91 4.76
N HIS A 106 4.19 11.78 3.47
CA HIS A 106 3.04 12.44 2.85
C HIS A 106 2.12 11.44 2.18
N VAL A 107 0.81 11.67 2.29
CA VAL A 107 -0.17 11.08 1.38
C VAL A 107 -0.68 12.17 0.46
N ILE A 108 -0.56 11.93 -0.85
CA ILE A 108 -0.87 12.92 -1.87
C ILE A 108 -1.96 12.41 -2.80
N ASN A 109 -2.77 13.34 -3.28
CA ASN A 109 -3.74 13.13 -4.34
C ASN A 109 -3.37 14.02 -5.54
N PRO A 110 -2.64 13.48 -6.53
CA PRO A 110 -2.24 14.22 -7.72
C PRO A 110 -3.42 14.79 -8.52
N ALA A 111 -4.59 14.15 -8.45
CA ALA A 111 -5.79 14.57 -9.18
C ALA A 111 -6.49 15.78 -8.55
N THR A 112 -6.44 15.91 -7.21
CA THR A 112 -7.00 17.08 -6.51
C THR A 112 -5.93 18.11 -6.12
N ARG A 113 -4.65 17.80 -6.33
CA ARG A 113 -3.49 18.61 -5.91
C ARG A 113 -3.43 18.84 -4.40
N GLN A 114 -4.06 17.96 -3.64
CA GLN A 114 -4.08 17.99 -2.19
C GLN A 114 -3.08 17.00 -1.64
N TRP A 115 -2.58 17.32 -0.46
CA TRP A 115 -1.66 16.48 0.26
C TRP A 115 -1.84 16.68 1.75
N VAL A 116 -1.38 15.70 2.53
CA VAL A 116 -1.31 15.79 3.98
C VAL A 116 -0.05 15.12 4.47
N ARG A 117 0.65 15.80 5.38
CA ARG A 117 1.77 15.23 6.11
C ARG A 117 1.26 14.35 7.23
N LEU A 118 1.72 13.11 7.26
CA LEU A 118 1.42 12.15 8.30
C LEU A 118 2.05 12.62 9.63
N PRO A 119 1.34 12.48 10.75
CA PRO A 119 1.94 12.75 12.05
C PRO A 119 3.14 11.83 12.27
N PRO A 120 4.16 12.27 13.04
CA PRO A 120 5.28 11.42 13.39
C PRO A 120 4.80 10.10 13.97
N TYR A 121 5.50 9.02 13.63
CA TYR A 121 5.25 7.73 14.27
C TYR A 121 5.40 7.89 15.78
N PRO A 122 4.52 7.28 16.59
CA PRO A 122 4.78 7.18 18.01
C PRO A 122 6.16 6.57 18.19
N ALA A 123 7.04 7.25 18.93
CA ALA A 123 8.39 6.79 19.17
C ALA A 123 8.31 5.45 19.90
N LEU A 124 8.51 4.35 19.17
CA LEU A 124 8.73 3.06 19.79
C LEU A 124 9.99 3.19 20.64
N PRO A 125 10.00 2.59 21.85
CA PRO A 125 11.09 2.77 22.80
C PRO A 125 12.40 2.49 22.09
N GLU A 126 13.24 3.52 22.02
CA GLU A 126 14.57 3.46 21.42
C GLU A 126 15.25 2.18 21.89
N GLN A 127 15.47 1.22 20.99
CA GLN A 127 16.49 0.22 21.27
C GLN A 127 17.80 0.99 21.36
N LYS A 128 18.21 1.29 22.60
CA LYS A 128 19.48 1.91 22.94
C LYS A 128 20.59 1.24 22.13
N GLY A 129 21.11 1.93 21.12
CA GLY A 129 22.25 1.43 20.36
C GLY A 129 22.43 1.98 18.95
N THR A 130 21.37 2.45 18.28
CA THR A 130 21.51 2.86 16.88
C THR A 130 20.97 4.28 16.68
N GLN A 131 21.86 5.27 16.75
CA GLN A 131 21.58 6.59 16.20
C GLN A 131 21.24 6.43 14.71
N GLY A 132 20.05 6.89 14.30
CA GLY A 132 19.79 7.30 12.92
C GLY A 132 19.06 6.32 11.99
N SER A 133 18.78 5.08 12.36
CA SER A 133 17.91 4.23 11.54
C SER A 133 16.48 4.28 12.06
N ARG A 134 15.62 5.07 11.39
CA ARG A 134 14.19 4.72 11.31
C ARG A 134 14.17 3.23 10.98
N GLY A 135 13.67 2.38 11.89
CA GLY A 135 13.51 0.96 11.59
C GLY A 135 12.83 0.81 10.24
N HIS A 136 13.28 -0.13 9.41
CA HIS A 136 12.72 -0.32 8.07
C HIS A 136 11.27 -0.80 8.20
N TYR A 137 10.32 0.14 8.31
CA TYR A 137 8.90 -0.19 8.26
C TYR A 137 8.48 -0.29 6.80
N TYR A 138 7.88 -1.42 6.44
CA TYR A 138 7.10 -1.49 5.22
C TYR A 138 5.80 -0.74 5.42
N ARG A 139 5.46 0.11 4.45
CA ARG A 139 4.31 1.00 4.56
C ARG A 139 3.39 0.75 3.38
N PHE A 140 2.11 0.65 3.70
CA PHE A 140 1.07 0.29 2.75
C PHE A 140 -0.09 1.26 2.84
N LEU A 141 -0.57 1.69 1.69
CA LEU A 141 -1.70 2.59 1.56
C LEU A 141 -2.96 1.77 1.30
N ALA A 142 -3.95 1.97 2.15
CA ALA A 142 -5.25 1.35 2.05
C ALA A 142 -6.30 2.43 1.77
N PHE A 143 -6.78 2.49 0.54
CA PHE A 143 -7.85 3.40 0.18
C PHE A 143 -8.82 2.71 -0.76
N ASP A 144 -10.05 2.50 -0.32
CA ASP A 144 -11.14 2.06 -1.18
C ASP A 144 -12.25 3.12 -1.16
N PRO A 145 -12.30 3.99 -2.18
CA PRO A 145 -13.27 5.07 -2.21
C PRO A 145 -14.72 4.55 -2.33
N THR A 146 -14.92 3.28 -2.72
CA THR A 146 -16.27 2.69 -2.77
C THR A 146 -16.78 2.30 -1.37
N SER A 147 -15.87 2.08 -0.43
CA SER A 147 -16.15 1.69 0.95
C SER A 147 -16.15 2.88 1.91
N SER A 148 -15.17 3.79 1.80
CA SER A 148 -14.98 4.91 2.72
C SER A 148 -14.29 6.10 2.02
N PRO A 149 -14.62 7.37 2.37
CA PRO A 149 -13.85 8.52 1.89
C PRO A 149 -12.48 8.65 2.59
N HIS A 150 -12.22 7.85 3.62
CA HIS A 150 -10.99 7.88 4.40
C HIS A 150 -10.05 6.76 3.97
N TYR A 151 -8.77 7.11 3.80
CA TYR A 151 -7.67 6.15 3.64
C TYR A 151 -7.03 5.80 5.00
N GLU A 152 -6.37 4.66 5.04
CA GLU A 152 -5.50 4.20 6.13
C GLU A 152 -4.07 4.00 5.61
N VAL A 153 -3.07 4.22 6.47
CA VAL A 153 -1.67 3.86 6.19
C VAL A 153 -1.24 2.85 7.22
N LEU A 154 -0.82 1.67 6.77
CA LEU A 154 -0.34 0.60 7.63
C LEU A 154 1.18 0.62 7.61
N ALA A 155 1.80 0.56 8.78
CA ALA A 155 3.22 0.39 8.95
C ALA A 155 3.50 -0.93 9.67
N MET A 156 4.27 -1.79 9.01
CA MET A 156 4.69 -3.08 9.50
C MET A 156 6.20 -3.05 9.71
N GLU A 157 6.67 -3.49 10.87
CA GLU A 157 8.11 -3.68 11.08
C GLU A 157 8.66 -4.62 10.01
N GLY A 158 9.76 -4.27 9.38
CA GLY A 158 10.48 -5.19 8.51
C GLY A 158 11.19 -6.29 9.31
N PRO A 159 11.68 -7.34 8.64
CA PRO A 159 12.44 -8.37 9.31
C PRO A 159 13.69 -7.76 9.99
N PRO A 160 14.13 -8.30 11.14
CA PRO A 160 15.30 -7.79 11.84
C PRO A 160 16.56 -7.89 10.98
N TYR A 161 17.15 -6.74 10.64
CA TYR A 161 18.32 -6.62 9.75
C TYR A 161 19.65 -7.08 10.40
N CYS A 162 19.72 -7.12 11.74
CA CYS A 162 20.97 -7.40 12.45
C CYS A 162 21.31 -8.91 12.45
N LYS A 163 22.30 -9.27 11.63
CA LYS A 163 22.88 -10.63 11.53
C LYS A 163 23.44 -11.18 12.85
N ASP A 164 23.85 -10.32 13.78
CA ASP A 164 24.70 -10.74 14.89
C ASP A 164 23.95 -11.27 16.13
N LYS A 165 22.62 -11.24 16.16
CA LYS A 165 21.83 -11.63 17.36
C LYS A 165 20.51 -12.32 17.10
N LEU A 166 20.25 -12.80 15.88
CA LEU A 166 18.99 -13.51 15.65
C LEU A 166 19.12 -14.99 16.01
N PRO A 167 18.21 -15.57 16.81
CA PRO A 167 18.13 -17.01 16.94
C PRO A 167 17.88 -17.61 15.55
N GLU A 168 18.82 -18.45 15.11
CA GLU A 168 18.72 -19.18 13.85
C GLU A 168 17.41 -19.97 13.84
N GLY A 169 16.59 -19.78 12.79
CA GLY A 169 15.27 -20.41 12.71
C GLY A 169 14.07 -19.52 13.04
N LEU A 170 14.24 -18.20 13.21
CA LEU A 170 13.12 -17.29 13.50
C LEU A 170 12.10 -17.29 12.36
N ALA A 171 10.84 -17.59 12.66
CA ALA A 171 9.74 -17.51 11.73
C ALA A 171 9.28 -16.05 11.53
N TRP A 172 9.28 -15.59 10.29
CA TRP A 172 8.88 -14.23 9.89
C TRP A 172 7.83 -14.24 8.76
N PRO A 173 6.82 -13.36 8.81
CA PRO A 173 6.41 -12.57 9.96
C PRO A 173 6.00 -13.45 11.15
N PRO A 174 6.00 -12.91 12.38
CA PRO A 174 5.46 -13.61 13.55
C PRO A 174 4.01 -14.06 13.34
N SER A 175 3.54 -15.01 14.16
CA SER A 175 2.13 -15.43 14.12
C SER A 175 1.17 -14.27 14.41
N VAL A 176 1.57 -13.35 15.28
CA VAL A 176 0.88 -12.09 15.57
C VAL A 176 1.88 -10.96 15.44
N SER A 177 1.59 -10.00 14.55
CA SER A 177 2.40 -8.79 14.35
C SER A 177 1.57 -7.58 14.79
N MET A 178 2.18 -6.67 15.55
CA MET A 178 1.57 -5.39 15.87
C MET A 178 1.86 -4.43 14.71
N LEU A 179 0.81 -3.96 14.04
CA LEU A 179 0.91 -2.97 12.98
C LEU A 179 0.48 -1.61 13.51
N LEU A 180 1.18 -0.57 13.09
CA LEU A 180 0.76 0.82 13.32
C LEU A 180 -0.14 1.24 12.16
N ILE A 181 -1.36 1.67 12.47
CA ILE A 181 -2.35 2.09 11.47
C ILE A 181 -2.70 3.55 11.70
N TYR A 182 -2.35 4.38 10.73
CA TYR A 182 -2.87 5.74 10.64
C TYR A 182 -4.24 5.70 9.96
N SER A 183 -5.23 6.38 10.52
CA SER A 183 -6.51 6.61 9.85
C SER A 183 -6.70 8.09 9.54
N SER A 184 -7.00 8.42 8.29
CA SER A 184 -7.36 9.79 7.91
C SER A 184 -8.69 10.28 8.50
N SER A 185 -9.52 9.37 9.02
CA SER A 185 -10.75 9.73 9.74
C SER A 185 -10.47 10.29 11.14
N THR A 186 -9.46 9.77 11.82
CA THR A 186 -9.09 10.16 13.20
C THR A 186 -7.88 11.07 13.25
N GLY A 187 -7.05 11.06 12.19
CA GLY A 187 -5.78 11.77 12.13
C GLY A 187 -4.72 11.22 13.08
N ARG A 188 -4.84 9.96 13.51
CA ARG A 188 -3.98 9.34 14.55
C ARG A 188 -3.49 7.96 14.14
N TRP A 189 -2.33 7.59 14.70
CA TRP A 189 -1.78 6.25 14.68
C TRP A 189 -2.37 5.39 15.80
N GLU A 190 -2.75 4.17 15.49
CA GLU A 190 -3.23 3.16 16.43
C GLU A 190 -2.49 1.84 16.20
N GLU A 191 -2.08 1.17 17.28
CA GLU A 191 -1.53 -0.17 17.21
C GLU A 191 -2.65 -1.20 17.11
N ARG A 192 -2.57 -2.11 16.13
CA ARG A 192 -3.52 -3.21 15.97
C ARG A 192 -2.79 -4.54 15.77
N PRO A 193 -3.19 -5.61 16.48
CA PRO A 193 -2.64 -6.94 16.24
C PRO A 193 -3.20 -7.51 14.94
N PHE A 194 -2.32 -8.05 14.11
CA PHE A 194 -2.67 -8.83 12.93
C PHE A 194 -2.14 -10.25 13.05
N VAL A 195 -2.97 -11.22 12.70
CA VAL A 195 -2.63 -12.64 12.70
C VAL A 195 -2.19 -13.05 11.31
N ARG A 196 -0.99 -13.63 11.20
CA ARG A 196 -0.48 -14.17 9.94
C ARG A 196 -1.25 -15.44 9.55
N LYS A 197 -1.73 -15.45 8.30
CA LYS A 197 -2.33 -16.60 7.62
C LYS A 197 -1.47 -16.96 6.43
N GLY A 198 -0.90 -18.17 6.44
CA GLY A 198 -0.01 -18.67 5.41
C GLY A 198 1.28 -19.24 5.98
N PRO A 199 2.27 -19.55 5.14
CA PRO A 199 3.58 -19.99 5.59
C PRO A 199 4.34 -18.87 6.32
N ALA A 200 5.27 -19.26 7.18
CA ALA A 200 6.27 -18.35 7.75
C ALA A 200 7.58 -18.62 7.04
N ILE A 201 8.41 -17.59 6.91
CA ILE A 201 9.76 -17.71 6.39
C ILE A 201 10.67 -17.94 7.59
N THR A 202 11.45 -19.02 7.53
CA THR A 202 12.49 -19.27 8.51
C THR A 202 13.71 -18.42 8.15
N ILE A 203 14.02 -17.41 8.96
CA ILE A 203 15.21 -16.59 8.79
C ILE A 203 16.44 -17.46 9.10
N THR A 204 17.34 -17.58 8.11
CA THR A 204 18.63 -18.27 8.24
C THR A 204 19.77 -17.34 7.84
N ASN A 205 20.95 -17.52 8.44
CA ASN A 205 22.10 -16.62 8.34
C ASN A 205 22.61 -16.38 6.90
N ASN A 206 22.24 -17.24 5.95
CA ASN A 206 22.78 -17.26 4.58
C ASN A 206 21.77 -16.83 3.50
N LEU A 207 20.50 -16.57 3.86
CA LEU A 207 19.41 -16.23 2.93
C LEU A 207 18.96 -14.77 3.06
N TRP A 208 19.90 -13.87 3.35
CA TRP A 208 19.61 -12.43 3.31
C TRP A 208 20.07 -11.84 1.98
N PRO A 209 19.23 -11.80 0.94
CA PRO A 209 19.51 -10.93 -0.19
C PRO A 209 19.19 -9.51 0.28
N ALA A 210 20.19 -8.83 0.85
CA ALA A 210 20.11 -7.38 1.10
C ALA A 210 19.83 -6.60 -0.19
N SER A 211 19.95 -7.27 -1.35
CA SER A 211 19.71 -6.75 -2.69
C SER A 211 18.34 -7.12 -3.28
N ASP A 212 17.62 -8.12 -2.74
CA ASP A 212 16.28 -8.52 -3.25
C ASP A 212 15.13 -7.98 -2.39
N LEU A 213 15.42 -7.10 -1.42
CA LEU A 213 14.42 -6.27 -0.74
C LEU A 213 13.90 -5.17 -1.68
N GLY A 214 13.61 -5.53 -2.94
CA GLY A 214 12.81 -4.73 -3.84
C GLY A 214 11.44 -4.50 -3.21
N ASP A 215 10.83 -3.37 -3.59
CA ASP A 215 9.55 -2.88 -3.09
C ASP A 215 8.58 -4.03 -2.76
N THR A 216 8.30 -4.20 -1.46
CA THR A 216 7.30 -5.18 -1.05
C THR A 216 5.95 -4.68 -1.52
N ASP A 217 5.43 -5.26 -2.60
CA ASP A 217 4.06 -5.02 -3.01
C ASP A 217 3.12 -5.65 -1.98
N ALA A 218 2.19 -4.87 -1.45
CA ALA A 218 1.09 -5.41 -0.67
C ALA A 218 -0.22 -4.76 -1.06
N VAL A 219 -1.29 -5.51 -0.90
CA VAL A 219 -2.65 -5.05 -1.18
C VAL A 219 -3.45 -5.18 0.10
N TYR A 220 -3.98 -4.06 0.58
CA TYR A 220 -4.97 -4.09 1.64
C TYR A 220 -6.37 -4.30 1.06
N TRP A 221 -7.04 -5.37 1.48
CA TRP A 221 -8.37 -5.71 0.99
C TRP A 221 -9.23 -6.33 2.09
N HIS A 222 -10.42 -5.75 2.33
CA HIS A 222 -11.39 -6.20 3.34
C HIS A 222 -10.82 -6.47 4.73
N GLY A 223 -9.98 -5.56 5.25
CA GLY A 223 -9.40 -5.69 6.58
C GLY A 223 -8.27 -6.72 6.66
N ALA A 224 -7.76 -7.19 5.52
CA ALA A 224 -6.60 -8.05 5.45
C ALA A 224 -5.52 -7.40 4.58
N LEU A 225 -4.28 -7.41 5.08
CA LEU A 225 -3.10 -6.99 4.32
C LEU A 225 -2.49 -8.22 3.66
N TYR A 226 -2.52 -8.25 2.33
CA TYR A 226 -1.91 -9.30 1.51
C TYR A 226 -0.54 -8.84 1.06
N VAL A 227 0.52 -9.43 1.62
CA VAL A 227 1.89 -9.05 1.28
C VAL A 227 2.39 -10.05 0.25
N TYR A 228 2.78 -9.56 -0.93
CA TYR A 228 3.16 -10.40 -2.06
C TYR A 228 4.44 -11.20 -1.82
N TRP A 229 5.24 -10.79 -0.82
CA TRP A 229 6.41 -11.53 -0.36
C TRP A 229 6.01 -12.94 0.14
N ASN A 230 6.10 -13.94 -0.73
CA ASN A 230 5.82 -15.37 -0.45
C ASN A 230 4.37 -15.73 -0.07
N GLU A 231 3.38 -15.02 -0.62
CA GLU A 231 1.95 -15.40 -0.58
C GLU A 231 1.34 -15.56 0.83
N PHE A 232 1.62 -14.63 1.77
CA PHE A 232 0.93 -14.61 3.07
C PHE A 232 -0.06 -13.44 3.19
N SER A 233 -1.02 -13.59 4.10
CA SER A 233 -1.96 -12.53 4.45
C SER A 233 -1.97 -12.31 5.96
N MET A 234 -2.30 -11.09 6.38
CA MET A 234 -2.43 -10.69 7.76
C MET A 234 -3.84 -10.15 7.99
N ARG A 235 -4.53 -10.58 9.04
CA ARG A 235 -5.89 -10.13 9.39
C ARG A 235 -6.07 -9.92 10.88
#